data_AF-A0A0W8FMR7-F1
#
_entry.id   AF-A0A0W8FMR7-F1
#
_cell.length_a   1.000
_cell.length_b   1.000
_cell.length_c   1.000
_cell.angle_alpha   90.00
_cell.angle_beta   90.00
_cell.angle_gamma   90.00
#
_symmetry.space_group_name_H-M   'P 1'
#
loop_
_entity.id
_entity.type
_entity.pdbx_description
1 polymer ?
#
loop_
_entity_poly.entity_id
_entity_poly.type
_entity_poly.pdbx_seq_one_letter_code
_entity_poly.pdbx_strand_id
1 'polypeptide(L)'
;MFLCGFAESLPCEKQTSIYPVYKDESSMNAENNKQAPVKTSLHSLSLRARFSSFDVIGDVAEEEFWEYDLAAYFRSPWKFYTSSGWGADVRLMSSIGVLYGDSNTALVISLIPLLAFGSQDGKFTLDMGAGGALLSRHKFGTQDYGGYFQFALTAGVSIPLFWQLGAGYRYLHYSDAAIYGPHNTGADFHMLELIYRF
;
A
#
# COMPACT_ATOMS: atom_id res chain seq x y z
N MET A 1 33.58 -57.12 -85.09
CA MET A 1 34.87 -57.84 -85.02
C MET A 1 35.73 -57.10 -84.00
N PHE A 2 35.85 -57.65 -82.77
CA PHE A 2 36.74 -57.31 -81.61
C PHE A 2 36.90 -55.80 -81.23
N LEU A 3 37.07 -55.31 -79.99
CA LEU A 3 37.27 -55.83 -78.63
C LEU A 3 37.12 -54.68 -77.59
N CYS A 4 36.54 -55.02 -76.44
CA CYS A 4 36.96 -54.76 -75.04
C CYS A 4 37.23 -53.34 -74.50
N GLY A 5 36.71 -53.12 -73.27
CA GLY A 5 37.44 -52.38 -72.24
C GLY A 5 36.62 -51.90 -71.02
N PHE A 6 36.62 -52.71 -69.94
CA PHE A 6 36.52 -52.36 -68.49
C PHE A 6 35.28 -51.59 -67.97
N ALA A 7 34.39 -52.22 -67.18
CA ALA A 7 34.46 -52.47 -65.72
C ALA A 7 34.16 -51.17 -64.92
N GLU A 8 33.20 -51.05 -64.00
CA GLU A 8 32.48 -51.97 -63.12
C GLU A 8 31.13 -51.33 -62.73
N SER A 9 30.17 -52.16 -62.31
CA SER A 9 28.81 -51.80 -61.92
C SER A 9 28.56 -52.16 -60.47
N LEU A 10 28.11 -51.22 -59.63
CA LEU A 10 27.29 -51.48 -58.43
C LEU A 10 26.32 -50.31 -58.16
N PRO A 11 25.11 -50.55 -57.59
CA PRO A 11 23.99 -49.62 -57.67
C PRO A 11 23.53 -48.99 -56.34
N CYS A 12 22.88 -47.83 -56.49
CA CYS A 12 21.77 -47.25 -55.72
C CYS A 12 21.89 -47.17 -54.18
N GLU A 13 22.23 -46.00 -53.66
CA GLU A 13 21.93 -45.60 -52.28
C GLU A 13 21.24 -44.23 -52.22
N LYS A 14 20.30 -44.13 -51.29
CA LYS A 14 19.22 -43.15 -51.19
C LYS A 14 19.69 -41.71 -51.03
N GLN A 15 18.96 -40.85 -51.72
CA GLN A 15 18.99 -39.38 -51.71
C GLN A 15 18.88 -38.82 -50.28
N THR A 16 19.94 -38.15 -49.80
CA THR A 16 19.91 -37.36 -48.56
C THR A 16 19.76 -35.87 -48.90
N SER A 17 18.74 -35.27 -48.31
CA SER A 17 18.29 -33.89 -48.51
C SER A 17 19.33 -32.88 -48.00
N ILE A 18 19.69 -31.92 -48.86
CA ILE A 18 20.49 -30.74 -48.52
C ILE A 18 19.55 -29.64 -48.01
N TYR A 19 19.36 -29.56 -46.70
CA TYR A 19 18.91 -28.33 -46.04
C TYR A 19 19.69 -28.17 -44.72
N PRO A 20 20.25 -26.99 -44.42
CA PRO A 20 20.88 -26.76 -43.13
C PRO A 20 19.83 -26.78 -42.01
N VAL A 21 20.11 -27.52 -40.95
CA VAL A 21 19.33 -27.50 -39.70
C VAL A 21 19.47 -26.10 -39.10
N TYR A 22 18.40 -25.32 -39.12
CA TYR A 22 18.29 -24.12 -38.29
C TYR A 22 18.31 -24.58 -36.82
N LYS A 23 19.36 -24.20 -36.08
CA LYS A 23 19.33 -24.27 -34.62
C LYS A 23 18.24 -23.30 -34.15
N ASP A 24 17.29 -23.86 -33.43
CA ASP A 24 16.15 -23.17 -32.84
C ASP A 24 16.66 -22.09 -31.86
N GLU A 25 16.44 -20.81 -32.18
CA GLU A 25 16.74 -19.64 -31.33
C GLU A 25 15.75 -19.49 -30.16
N SER A 26 14.95 -20.52 -29.87
CA SER A 26 13.89 -20.49 -28.85
C SER A 26 14.37 -20.67 -27.40
N SER A 27 15.65 -21.02 -27.18
CA SER A 27 16.17 -21.33 -25.83
C SER A 27 16.99 -20.22 -25.16
N MET A 28 17.10 -19.03 -25.77
CA MET A 28 17.95 -17.92 -25.27
C MET A 28 17.18 -16.65 -24.91
N ASN A 29 15.91 -16.77 -24.46
CA ASN A 29 15.11 -15.64 -23.97
C ASN A 29 14.41 -15.93 -22.63
N ALA A 30 14.96 -16.82 -21.81
CA ALA A 30 14.44 -17.15 -20.47
C ALA A 30 15.35 -16.67 -19.34
N GLU A 31 16.15 -15.63 -19.56
CA GLU A 31 16.90 -14.97 -18.48
C GLU A 31 16.63 -13.46 -18.47
N ASN A 32 16.18 -13.00 -17.30
CA ASN A 32 16.06 -11.60 -16.89
C ASN A 32 14.80 -10.83 -17.30
N ASN A 33 13.62 -11.36 -16.97
CA ASN A 33 12.57 -10.47 -16.46
C ASN A 33 12.78 -10.23 -14.96
N LYS A 34 13.91 -9.60 -14.60
CA LYS A 34 14.04 -9.03 -13.26
C LYS A 34 13.12 -7.81 -13.26
N GLN A 35 11.89 -8.00 -12.78
CA GLN A 35 10.97 -6.90 -12.51
C GLN A 35 11.78 -5.83 -11.76
N ALA A 36 11.99 -4.66 -12.38
CA ALA A 36 12.72 -3.58 -11.74
C ALA A 36 12.10 -3.36 -10.34
N PRO A 37 12.91 -3.16 -9.29
CA PRO A 37 12.37 -3.03 -7.95
C PRO A 37 11.30 -1.93 -7.93
N VAL A 38 10.12 -2.26 -7.43
CA VAL A 38 9.02 -1.32 -7.21
C VAL A 38 9.57 -0.17 -6.37
N LYS A 39 9.78 0.99 -6.98
CA LYS A 39 10.44 2.12 -6.34
C LYS A 39 9.43 2.87 -5.47
N THR A 40 9.42 2.54 -4.19
CA THR A 40 8.69 3.29 -3.16
C THR A 40 9.56 4.45 -2.66
N SER A 41 8.97 5.62 -2.43
CA SER A 41 9.68 6.78 -1.88
C SER A 41 8.93 7.37 -0.68
N LEU A 42 9.66 7.82 0.34
CA LEU A 42 9.09 8.63 1.41
C LEU A 42 8.53 9.93 0.80
N HIS A 43 7.27 10.22 1.07
CA HIS A 43 6.52 11.34 0.51
C HIS A 43 6.33 12.46 1.54
N SER A 44 5.94 12.11 2.76
CA SER A 44 5.76 13.07 3.85
C SER A 44 5.80 12.43 5.22
N LEU A 45 6.03 13.26 6.24
CA LEU A 45 5.81 12.94 7.65
C LEU A 45 4.66 13.81 8.18
N SER A 46 3.91 13.31 9.16
CA SER A 46 2.82 14.02 9.81
C SER A 46 2.82 13.78 11.30
N LEU A 47 2.73 14.86 12.10
CA LEU A 47 2.37 14.78 13.50
C LEU A 47 0.86 14.93 13.61
N ARG A 48 0.20 14.01 14.32
CA ARG A 48 -1.25 13.97 14.44
C ARG A 48 -1.69 14.01 15.88
N ALA A 49 -2.79 14.71 16.14
CA ALA A 49 -3.41 14.80 17.45
C ALA A 49 -4.93 14.83 17.31
N ARG A 50 -5.63 14.04 18.14
CA ARG A 50 -7.09 14.11 18.27
C ARG A 50 -7.51 15.50 18.78
N PHE A 51 -8.60 16.05 18.25
CA PHE A 51 -9.13 17.35 18.68
C PHE A 51 -10.63 17.36 19.01
N SER A 52 -11.34 16.25 18.78
CA SER A 52 -12.80 16.17 18.95
C SER A 52 -13.24 14.79 19.41
N SER A 53 -14.35 14.74 20.15
CA SER A 53 -14.89 13.55 20.82
C SER A 53 -16.09 12.91 20.10
N PHE A 54 -16.38 13.29 18.85
CA PHE A 54 -17.53 12.76 18.12
C PHE A 54 -17.25 11.36 17.55
N ASP A 55 -18.21 10.44 17.72
CA ASP A 55 -18.23 9.15 17.04
C ASP A 55 -19.20 9.20 15.85
N VAL A 56 -18.77 8.65 14.73
CA VAL A 56 -19.41 8.66 13.41
C VAL A 56 -19.78 7.25 12.97
N ILE A 57 -18.93 6.25 13.25
CA ILE A 57 -19.10 4.86 12.79
C ILE A 57 -19.12 3.91 13.98
N GLY A 58 -20.12 3.02 14.00
CA GLY A 58 -20.26 2.00 15.04
C GLY A 58 -21.03 2.50 16.26
N ASP A 59 -20.86 1.79 17.37
CA ASP A 59 -21.40 2.21 18.66
C ASP A 59 -20.55 3.34 19.25
N VAL A 60 -21.18 4.15 20.12
CA VAL A 60 -20.49 5.24 20.83
C VAL A 60 -19.45 4.65 21.76
N ALA A 61 -18.23 5.20 21.74
CA ALA A 61 -17.19 4.78 22.65
C ALA A 61 -17.61 5.05 24.10
N GLU A 62 -17.44 4.05 24.97
CA GLU A 62 -17.77 4.14 26.39
C GLU A 62 -16.80 5.07 27.14
N GLU A 63 -15.59 5.22 26.63
CA GLU A 63 -14.53 6.04 27.20
C GLU A 63 -14.08 7.14 26.22
N GLU A 64 -13.64 8.27 26.76
CA GLU A 64 -12.99 9.30 25.96
C GLU A 64 -11.52 8.95 25.70
N PHE A 65 -11.16 8.91 24.41
CA PHE A 65 -9.80 8.61 23.99
C PHE A 65 -9.03 9.84 23.51
N TRP A 66 -7.73 9.87 23.71
CA TRP A 66 -6.81 10.83 23.11
C TRP A 66 -5.74 10.07 22.37
N GLU A 67 -5.59 10.35 21.07
CA GLU A 67 -4.56 9.75 20.24
C GLU A 67 -3.58 10.82 19.73
N TYR A 68 -2.29 10.50 19.84
CA TYR A 68 -1.19 11.29 19.30
C TYR A 68 -0.22 10.36 18.59
N ASP A 69 0.17 10.69 17.35
CA ASP A 69 1.08 9.84 16.60
C ASP A 69 1.99 10.61 15.63
N LEU A 70 3.03 9.90 15.17
CA LEU A 70 3.83 10.25 14.02
C LEU A 70 3.50 9.28 12.88
N ALA A 71 3.08 9.82 11.73
CA ALA A 71 2.77 9.05 10.53
C ALA A 71 3.76 9.35 9.39
N ALA A 72 4.26 8.30 8.75
CA ALA A 72 5.06 8.35 7.55
C ALA A 72 4.24 7.88 6.34
N TYR A 73 4.27 8.65 5.26
CA TYR A 73 3.57 8.35 4.03
C TYR A 73 4.58 8.00 2.94
N PHE A 74 4.39 6.87 2.31
CA PHE A 74 5.21 6.37 1.22
C PHE A 74 4.40 6.32 -0.05
N ARG A 75 4.94 6.83 -1.14
CA ARG A 75 4.29 6.79 -2.45
C ARG A 75 4.72 5.54 -3.21
N SER A 76 3.75 4.81 -3.77
CA SER A 76 3.96 3.71 -4.69
C SER A 76 4.15 4.22 -6.13
N PRO A 77 4.77 3.45 -7.06
CA PRO A 77 4.83 3.83 -8.47
C PRO A 77 3.47 3.89 -9.18
N TRP A 78 2.39 3.34 -8.61
CA TRP A 78 1.06 3.40 -9.22
C TRP A 78 0.43 4.79 -9.06
N LYS A 79 0.45 5.56 -10.15
CA LYS A 79 -0.14 6.88 -10.26
C LYS A 79 -0.83 7.05 -11.61
N PHE A 80 -1.95 7.75 -11.60
CA PHE A 80 -2.70 8.10 -12.79
C PHE A 80 -3.10 9.57 -12.70
N TYR A 81 -2.58 10.40 -13.60
CA TYR A 81 -2.92 11.82 -13.67
C TYR A 81 -3.36 12.15 -15.10
N THR A 82 -4.40 12.98 -15.20
CA THR A 82 -4.96 13.43 -16.47
C THR A 82 -4.32 14.75 -16.90
N SER A 83 -4.55 15.18 -18.15
CA SER A 83 -4.08 16.48 -18.65
C SER A 83 -4.66 17.68 -17.89
N SER A 84 -5.79 17.51 -17.17
CA SER A 84 -6.36 18.52 -16.29
C SER A 84 -5.52 18.81 -15.04
N GLY A 85 -4.52 17.97 -14.76
CA GLY A 85 -3.73 18.01 -13.54
C GLY A 85 -4.37 17.27 -12.36
N TRP A 86 -5.56 16.69 -12.51
CA TRP A 86 -6.16 15.84 -11.47
C TRP A 86 -5.82 14.36 -11.68
N GLY A 87 -5.65 13.65 -10.56
CA GLY A 87 -5.31 12.24 -10.59
C GLY A 87 -5.43 11.53 -9.26
N ALA A 88 -4.99 10.28 -9.27
CA ALA A 88 -4.90 9.40 -8.12
C ALA A 88 -3.54 8.73 -8.03
N ASP A 89 -3.08 8.43 -6.81
CA ASP A 89 -1.91 7.60 -6.56
C ASP A 89 -2.11 6.69 -5.35
N VAL A 90 -1.45 5.53 -5.36
CA VAL A 90 -1.45 4.60 -4.23
C VAL A 90 -0.35 4.98 -3.25
N ARG A 91 -0.68 5.04 -1.97
CA ARG A 91 0.26 5.31 -0.89
C ARG A 91 0.18 4.23 0.18
N LEU A 92 1.20 4.21 1.03
CA LEU A 92 1.22 3.45 2.26
C LEU A 92 1.45 4.42 3.42
N MET A 93 0.58 4.40 4.41
CA MET A 93 0.75 5.11 5.66
C MET A 93 1.19 4.13 6.74
N SER A 94 2.26 4.47 7.43
CA SER A 94 2.72 3.77 8.63
C SER A 94 2.73 4.76 9.79
N SER A 95 2.20 4.40 10.95
CA SER A 95 2.22 5.28 12.12
C SER A 95 2.67 4.57 13.39
N ILE A 96 3.20 5.35 14.31
CA ILE A 96 3.48 4.96 15.69
C ILE A 96 3.02 6.08 16.63
N GLY A 97 2.28 5.72 17.67
CA GLY A 97 1.64 6.69 18.54
C GLY A 97 1.22 6.14 19.90
N VAL A 98 0.55 6.99 20.65
CA VAL A 98 0.00 6.68 21.96
C VAL A 98 -1.51 6.89 21.94
N LEU A 99 -2.22 5.92 22.48
CA LEU A 99 -3.66 5.98 22.74
C LEU A 99 -3.87 6.04 24.25
N TYR A 100 -4.52 7.09 24.71
CA TYR A 100 -4.82 7.32 26.12
C TYR A 100 -6.33 7.30 26.35
N GLY A 101 -6.79 6.61 27.38
CA GLY A 101 -8.21 6.55 27.78
C GLY A 101 -8.32 5.94 29.17
N ASP A 102 -9.28 6.40 29.98
CA ASP A 102 -9.45 5.99 31.39
C ASP A 102 -8.12 5.89 32.17
N SER A 103 -7.31 6.95 32.18
CA SER A 103 -6.00 6.97 32.87
C SER A 103 -4.99 5.89 32.44
N ASN A 104 -5.27 5.14 31.37
CA ASN A 104 -4.43 4.10 30.83
C ASN A 104 -3.83 4.54 29.50
N THR A 105 -2.70 3.95 29.13
CA THR A 105 -2.00 4.24 27.87
C THR A 105 -1.71 2.95 27.12
N ALA A 106 -1.82 3.00 25.80
CA ALA A 106 -1.36 1.99 24.87
C ALA A 106 -0.43 2.60 23.83
N LEU A 107 0.59 1.85 23.43
CA LEU A 107 1.29 2.06 22.17
C LEU A 107 0.38 1.60 21.03
N VAL A 108 0.31 2.39 19.96
CA VAL A 108 -0.39 2.04 18.73
C VAL A 108 0.60 2.07 17.57
N ILE A 109 0.60 1.03 16.75
CA ILE A 109 1.34 0.98 15.49
C ILE A 109 0.35 0.62 14.39
N SER A 110 0.31 1.39 13.31
CA SER A 110 -0.61 1.12 12.19
C SER A 110 0.11 1.02 10.86
N LEU A 111 -0.51 0.27 9.94
CA LEU A 111 -0.09 0.16 8.55
C LEU A 111 -1.32 0.13 7.66
N ILE A 112 -1.47 1.16 6.82
CA ILE A 112 -2.69 1.43 6.08
C ILE A 112 -2.36 1.77 4.61
N PRO A 113 -2.72 0.92 3.63
CA PRO A 113 -2.71 1.32 2.23
C PRO A 113 -3.77 2.40 1.99
N LEU A 114 -3.41 3.42 1.23
CA LEU A 114 -4.26 4.56 0.92
C LEU A 114 -4.43 4.71 -0.59
N LEU A 115 -5.63 5.10 -0.99
CA LEU A 115 -5.89 5.70 -2.29
C LEU A 115 -5.95 7.21 -2.12
N ALA A 116 -5.01 7.93 -2.72
CA ALA A 116 -4.94 9.39 -2.66
C ALA A 116 -5.39 9.98 -3.99
N PHE A 117 -6.28 10.96 -3.93
CA PHE A 117 -6.75 11.78 -5.04
C PHE A 117 -6.30 13.22 -4.83
N GLY A 118 -5.91 13.90 -5.89
CA GLY A 118 -5.48 15.30 -5.74
C GLY A 118 -5.03 15.94 -7.01
N SER A 119 -4.62 17.20 -6.86
CA SER A 119 -3.98 17.95 -7.93
C SER A 119 -2.51 17.56 -8.04
N GLN A 120 -2.00 17.49 -9.27
CA GLN A 120 -0.63 17.11 -9.59
C GLN A 120 0.38 18.12 -9.04
N ASP A 121 -0.04 19.38 -8.88
CA ASP A 121 0.74 20.44 -8.23
C ASP A 121 0.75 20.33 -6.70
N GLY A 122 0.04 19.36 -6.12
CA GLY A 122 0.05 19.07 -4.69
C GLY A 122 -0.72 20.07 -3.83
N LYS A 123 -1.45 21.02 -4.43
CA LYS A 123 -2.24 22.03 -3.70
C LYS A 123 -3.44 21.47 -2.94
N PHE A 124 -3.94 20.32 -3.36
CA PHE A 124 -5.02 19.63 -2.68
C PHE A 124 -4.79 18.12 -2.71
N THR A 125 -5.07 17.46 -1.59
CA THR A 125 -5.07 16.00 -1.50
C THR A 125 -6.21 15.55 -0.61
N LEU A 126 -7.01 14.61 -1.11
CA LEU A 126 -7.94 13.78 -0.37
C LEU A 126 -7.40 12.35 -0.40
N ASP A 127 -7.40 11.63 0.70
CA ASP A 127 -7.06 10.22 0.71
C ASP A 127 -8.00 9.42 1.61
N MET A 128 -8.08 8.13 1.35
CA MET A 128 -8.83 7.17 2.15
C MET A 128 -8.16 5.81 2.09
N GLY A 129 -8.35 4.99 3.13
CA GLY A 129 -7.81 3.65 3.14
C GLY A 129 -8.28 2.82 4.33
N ALA A 130 -7.98 1.53 4.23
CA ALA A 130 -8.30 0.54 5.24
C ALA A 130 -7.07 -0.36 5.45
N GLY A 131 -6.74 -0.63 6.70
CA GLY A 131 -5.55 -1.39 7.07
C GLY A 131 -5.66 -1.97 8.46
N GLY A 132 -4.52 -2.17 9.12
CA GLY A 132 -4.45 -2.75 10.45
C GLY A 132 -3.71 -1.85 11.44
N ALA A 133 -4.09 -1.96 12.70
CA ALA A 133 -3.39 -1.39 13.84
C ALA A 133 -3.15 -2.46 14.92
N LEU A 134 -2.05 -2.33 15.62
CA LEU A 134 -1.70 -3.11 16.81
C LEU A 134 -1.68 -2.18 18.02
N LEU A 135 -2.46 -2.54 19.02
CA LEU A 135 -2.53 -1.85 20.30
C LEU A 135 -1.79 -2.69 21.34
N SER A 136 -0.96 -2.07 22.19
CA SER A 136 -0.32 -2.79 23.30
C SER A 136 -1.27 -3.09 24.46
N ARG A 137 -2.46 -2.48 24.45
CA ARG A 137 -3.55 -2.64 25.41
C ARG A 137 -4.87 -2.42 24.67
N HIS A 138 -5.85 -3.26 24.95
CA HIS A 138 -7.16 -3.25 24.28
C HIS A 138 -8.33 -3.00 25.26
N LYS A 139 -8.04 -2.82 26.56
CA LYS A 139 -9.04 -2.51 27.59
C LYS A 139 -8.66 -1.23 28.33
N PHE A 140 -9.59 -0.30 28.42
CA PHE A 140 -9.47 1.00 29.07
C PHE A 140 -10.79 1.25 29.80
N GLY A 141 -10.78 1.34 31.13
CA GLY A 141 -12.03 1.46 31.90
C GLY A 141 -13.03 0.37 31.54
N THR A 142 -14.21 0.79 31.12
CA THR A 142 -15.26 -0.13 30.63
C THR A 142 -15.12 -0.46 29.14
N GLN A 143 -14.42 0.37 28.36
CA GLN A 143 -14.16 0.14 26.94
C GLN A 143 -13.30 -1.12 26.71
N ASP A 144 -13.82 -2.02 25.89
CA ASP A 144 -13.11 -3.17 25.35
C ASP A 144 -13.04 -3.10 23.81
N TYR A 145 -11.83 -2.98 23.27
CA TYR A 145 -11.56 -3.09 21.83
C TYR A 145 -11.54 -4.57 21.36
N GLY A 146 -11.76 -5.54 22.25
CA GLY A 146 -11.84 -6.97 21.95
C GLY A 146 -10.49 -7.68 21.87
N GLY A 147 -9.48 -7.06 21.27
CA GLY A 147 -8.15 -7.66 21.15
C GLY A 147 -7.06 -6.71 20.64
N TYR A 148 -5.83 -7.22 20.56
CA TYR A 148 -4.66 -6.39 20.24
C TYR A 148 -4.61 -5.92 18.77
N PHE A 149 -5.23 -6.65 17.85
CA PHE A 149 -5.31 -6.25 16.45
C PHE A 149 -6.65 -5.55 16.18
N GLN A 150 -6.60 -4.44 15.46
CA GLN A 150 -7.77 -3.65 15.06
C GLN A 150 -7.71 -3.40 13.56
N PHE A 151 -8.86 -3.43 12.89
CA PHE A 151 -9.01 -2.83 11.58
C PHE A 151 -8.99 -1.31 11.73
N ALA A 152 -8.28 -0.65 10.83
CA ALA A 152 -8.13 0.79 10.81
C ALA A 152 -8.72 1.36 9.52
N LEU A 153 -9.80 2.11 9.61
CA LEU A 153 -10.40 2.82 8.48
C LEU A 153 -10.07 4.31 8.60
N THR A 154 -9.64 4.96 7.52
CA THR A 154 -9.28 6.37 7.55
C THR A 154 -9.68 7.10 6.28
N ALA A 155 -9.97 8.39 6.44
CA ALA A 155 -10.07 9.35 5.36
C ALA A 155 -9.47 10.69 5.81
N GLY A 156 -8.74 11.37 4.94
CA GLY A 156 -8.09 12.64 5.26
C GLY A 156 -8.07 13.61 4.10
N VAL A 157 -8.01 14.89 4.44
CA VAL A 157 -7.83 16.00 3.50
C VAL A 157 -6.66 16.85 3.96
N SER A 158 -5.83 17.28 3.02
CA SER A 158 -4.68 18.14 3.32
C SER A 158 -4.42 19.18 2.25
N ILE A 159 -3.85 20.29 2.70
CA ILE A 159 -3.40 21.41 1.88
C ILE A 159 -1.97 21.79 2.26
N PRO A 160 -1.14 22.27 1.31
CA PRO A 160 0.11 22.92 1.66
C PRO A 160 -0.18 24.28 2.31
N LEU A 161 0.71 24.70 3.20
CA LEU A 161 0.70 26.02 3.80
C LEU A 161 1.83 26.86 3.21
N PHE A 162 3.05 26.71 3.74
CA PHE A 162 4.23 27.43 3.30
C PHE A 162 5.46 26.50 3.32
N TRP A 163 6.37 26.70 2.37
CA TRP A 163 7.55 25.84 2.17
C TRP A 163 7.18 24.36 2.04
N GLN A 164 7.74 23.50 2.88
CA GLN A 164 7.45 22.07 2.95
C GLN A 164 6.31 21.74 3.92
N LEU A 165 5.73 22.74 4.58
CA LEU A 165 4.71 22.53 5.60
C LEU A 165 3.31 22.51 4.99
N GLY A 166 2.49 21.61 5.51
CA GLY A 166 1.07 21.50 5.22
C GLY A 166 0.26 21.25 6.48
N ALA A 167 -1.04 21.39 6.35
CA ALA A 167 -1.99 21.01 7.38
C ALA A 167 -3.03 20.06 6.80
N GLY A 168 -3.62 19.25 7.66
CA GLY A 168 -4.69 18.36 7.29
C GLY A 168 -5.66 18.08 8.41
N TYR A 169 -6.77 17.48 8.01
CA TYR A 169 -7.73 16.86 8.90
C TYR A 169 -7.85 15.40 8.49
N ARG A 170 -7.95 14.51 9.49
CA ARG A 170 -8.10 13.08 9.28
C ARG A 170 -9.12 12.49 10.24
N TYR A 171 -10.01 11.70 9.67
CA TYR A 171 -10.81 10.74 10.40
C TYR A 171 -10.09 9.39 10.45
N LEU A 172 -10.13 8.72 11.59
CA LEU A 172 -9.60 7.39 11.80
C LEU A 172 -10.56 6.64 12.73
N HIS A 173 -10.86 5.40 12.38
CA HIS A 173 -11.71 4.50 13.16
C HIS A 173 -10.94 3.21 13.42
N TYR A 174 -10.96 2.77 14.67
CA TYR A 174 -10.49 1.44 15.07
C TYR A 174 -11.66 0.56 15.48
N SER A 175 -11.67 -0.67 14.97
CA SER A 175 -12.63 -1.71 15.38
C SER A 175 -12.06 -3.10 15.14
N ASP A 176 -12.50 -4.07 15.92
CA ASP A 176 -12.20 -5.48 15.70
C ASP A 176 -13.05 -6.12 14.59
N ALA A 177 -14.03 -5.39 14.03
CA ALA A 177 -15.01 -5.90 13.08
C ALA A 177 -15.69 -7.21 13.57
N ALA A 178 -15.93 -7.30 14.89
CA ALA A 178 -16.52 -8.44 15.58
C ALA A 178 -15.72 -9.75 15.52
N ILE A 179 -14.42 -9.72 15.13
CA ILE A 179 -13.59 -10.94 15.11
C ILE A 179 -13.34 -11.51 16.51
N TYR A 180 -13.47 -10.69 17.57
CA TYR A 180 -13.36 -11.11 18.96
C TYR A 180 -14.72 -11.24 19.67
N GLY A 181 -15.81 -11.18 18.93
CA GLY A 181 -17.18 -11.28 19.45
C GLY A 181 -17.99 -10.00 19.22
N PRO A 182 -19.30 -10.05 19.50
CA PRO A 182 -20.24 -8.99 19.11
C PRO A 182 -20.38 -7.85 20.13
N HIS A 183 -19.62 -7.88 21.23
CA HIS A 183 -19.80 -6.99 22.38
C HIS A 183 -18.60 -6.07 22.62
N ASN A 184 -17.79 -5.87 21.59
CA ASN A 184 -16.64 -4.97 21.64
C ASN A 184 -16.99 -3.70 20.86
N THR A 185 -16.48 -2.57 21.32
CA THR A 185 -16.78 -1.27 20.73
C THR A 185 -15.49 -0.66 20.18
N GLY A 186 -15.59 -0.07 19.00
CA GLY A 186 -14.51 0.68 18.38
C GLY A 186 -14.40 2.10 18.95
N ALA A 187 -13.58 2.93 18.33
CA ALA A 187 -13.54 4.35 18.63
C ALA A 187 -13.14 5.18 17.42
N ASP A 188 -13.62 6.43 17.41
CA ASP A 188 -13.35 7.39 16.36
C ASP A 188 -12.42 8.53 16.80
N PHE A 189 -11.58 8.90 15.85
CA PHE A 189 -10.53 9.89 16.03
C PHE A 189 -10.62 10.93 14.92
N HIS A 190 -11.05 12.13 15.32
CA HIS A 190 -10.95 13.33 14.52
C HIS A 190 -9.60 13.99 14.83
N MET A 191 -8.68 13.92 13.88
CA MET A 191 -7.29 14.34 14.05
C MET A 191 -6.95 15.57 13.20
N LEU A 192 -6.16 16.47 13.78
CA LEU A 192 -5.43 17.48 13.05
C LEU A 192 -4.05 16.95 12.67
N GLU A 193 -3.59 17.28 11.47
CA GLU A 193 -2.30 16.87 10.93
C GLU A 193 -1.41 18.09 10.68
N LEU A 194 -0.18 18.06 11.20
CA LEU A 194 0.90 18.95 10.78
C LEU A 194 1.88 18.15 9.91
N ILE A 195 2.02 18.55 8.64
CA ILE A 195 2.64 17.73 7.61
C ILE A 195 3.94 18.39 7.14
N TYR A 196 5.00 17.60 7.00
CA TYR A 196 6.24 17.98 6.29
C TYR A 196 6.41 17.14 5.03
N ARG A 197 6.54 17.78 3.86
CA ARG A 197 6.65 17.14 2.54
C ARG A 197 8.08 17.24 1.99
N PHE A 198 8.59 16.17 1.40
CA PHE A 198 9.94 16.10 0.81
C PHE A 198 9.98 16.50 -0.66
#